data_AF-A0AA39RQN2-F1
#
_entry.id   AF-A0AA39RQN2-F1
#
_cell.length_a   1.000
_cell.length_b   1.000
_cell.length_c   1.000
_cell.angle_alpha   90.00
_cell.angle_beta   90.00
_cell.angle_gamma   90.00
#
_symmetry.space_group_name_H-M   'P 1'
#
loop_
_entity.id
_entity.type
_entity.pdbx_description
1 polymer ?
#
loop_
_entity_poly.entity_id
_entity_poly.type
_entity_poly.pdbx_seq_one_letter_code
_entity_poly.pdbx_strand_id
1 'polypeptide(L)'
;MASLQASNLIFSSSSSSSSSSSLCCSSRRFNNVISAAISVPKLPKISFSTPKMIPSRELYGLTNPIPIEKIVVPIQKHDRNEECNVKALYAILEAVCDRVEMHNNIGEQRNNWNTLLLNSINMITLTASTMAGVAATGDSHLGLKLSSTLLFSAVTGMMVMVNKIQPSQLAEEQRNAVRLFKQLQREIETVIALRVPCEEDVKEAIEKVLALDRAYPLPLLGSKMIEKFPKTFETATWWPSRQHHQRKNRDGRRESRKQSNGWSEEMEMEMREIVKVLKTKDTEDYERLGNLVLKINKFLAISGPLLTGIAAVGSFSGSPSLAAAAGALAAVVNSFEHGGQVGMVLEMYRNCGGVFKLLEESIESTLDQSEVEKRENGEMFEMEVALKLGRSLSELRDLARKSSYSCIEGTQNEEFASKLF
;
A
#
# COMPACT_ATOMS: atom_id res chain seq x y z
N MET A 1 8.34 50.74 49.54
CA MET A 1 6.97 51.08 49.96
C MET A 1 6.05 50.41 48.95
N ALA A 2 5.60 49.18 49.23
CA ALA A 2 4.28 48.83 49.78
C ALA A 2 3.15 49.16 48.77
N SER A 3 2.25 48.27 48.35
CA SER A 3 1.76 47.01 48.92
C SER A 3 1.05 46.17 47.84
N LEU A 4 1.14 44.84 47.99
CA LEU A 4 0.24 43.85 47.40
C LEU A 4 -1.17 43.95 48.02
N GLN A 5 -2.22 43.83 47.21
CA GLN A 5 -3.52 43.39 47.71
C GLN A 5 -4.28 42.61 46.62
N ALA A 6 -4.68 41.39 46.99
CA ALA A 6 -5.49 40.47 46.20
C ALA A 6 -6.97 40.60 46.56
N SER A 7 -7.85 40.35 45.59
CA SER A 7 -9.27 40.08 45.84
C SER A 7 -9.78 39.02 44.86
N ASN A 8 -10.16 37.87 45.41
CA ASN A 8 -10.95 36.82 44.76
C ASN A 8 -12.44 37.18 44.87
N LEU A 9 -13.19 37.05 43.79
CA LEU A 9 -14.64 36.80 43.84
C LEU A 9 -15.01 35.78 42.75
N ILE A 10 -15.18 34.52 43.18
CA ILE A 10 -15.78 33.44 42.40
C ILE A 10 -17.19 33.27 42.94
N PHE A 11 -18.19 33.39 42.08
CA PHE A 11 -19.57 33.01 42.36
C PHE A 11 -19.78 31.53 42.03
N SER A 12 -20.30 30.81 43.01
CA SER A 12 -20.73 29.41 42.93
C SER A 12 -22.13 29.28 42.35
N SER A 13 -22.35 28.26 41.52
CA SER A 13 -23.67 27.68 41.27
C SER A 13 -23.56 26.16 41.41
N SER A 14 -24.16 25.64 42.47
CA SER A 14 -24.29 24.20 42.75
C SER A 14 -25.46 23.61 42.00
N SER A 15 -25.29 22.42 41.42
CA SER A 15 -26.35 21.42 41.25
C SER A 15 -25.73 20.02 41.30
N SER A 16 -26.16 19.27 42.31
CA SER A 16 -25.75 17.93 42.69
C SER A 16 -26.60 16.85 42.02
N SER A 17 -25.99 15.74 41.59
CA SER A 17 -26.53 14.40 41.81
C SER A 17 -25.43 13.34 41.68
N SER A 18 -25.45 12.43 42.64
CA SER A 18 -24.44 11.43 42.96
C SER A 18 -24.55 10.16 42.10
N SER A 19 -23.44 9.47 41.88
CA SER A 19 -23.34 8.02 42.15
C SER A 19 -21.89 7.55 42.17
N SER A 20 -21.60 6.79 43.21
CA SER A 20 -20.32 6.31 43.72
C SER A 20 -19.68 5.24 42.85
N SER A 21 -18.34 5.22 42.79
CA SER A 21 -17.58 4.02 43.17
C SER A 21 -16.13 4.38 43.51
N SER A 22 -15.68 3.77 44.59
CA SER A 22 -14.45 3.94 45.34
C SER A 22 -13.21 3.39 44.62
N LEU A 23 -12.04 4.00 44.85
CA LEU A 23 -10.84 3.28 45.33
C LEU A 23 -9.78 4.26 45.82
N CYS A 24 -9.13 3.84 46.90
CA CYS A 24 -8.36 4.64 47.84
C CYS A 24 -6.98 5.09 47.33
N CYS A 25 -6.56 6.22 47.89
CA CYS A 25 -5.28 6.89 47.72
C CYS A 25 -4.08 6.08 48.23
N SER A 26 -2.92 6.33 47.62
CA SER A 26 -1.65 6.40 48.35
C SER A 26 -0.80 7.52 47.76
N SER A 27 -0.60 8.56 48.57
CA SER A 27 0.19 9.74 48.27
C SER A 27 1.68 9.46 48.41
N ARG A 28 2.48 9.90 47.43
CA ARG A 28 3.87 10.34 47.67
C ARG A 28 4.14 11.62 46.90
N ARG A 29 4.27 12.72 47.66
CA ARG A 29 4.84 13.98 47.19
C ARG A 29 6.35 13.77 46.99
N PHE A 30 6.86 14.09 45.81
CA PHE A 30 8.26 14.41 45.61
C PHE A 30 8.33 15.75 44.89
N ASN A 31 8.68 16.79 45.65
CA ASN A 31 9.30 17.99 45.08
C ASN A 31 10.66 17.56 44.54
N ASN A 32 10.93 17.74 43.25
CA ASN A 32 12.28 17.87 42.74
C ASN A 32 12.26 18.75 41.49
N VAL A 33 12.87 19.93 41.63
CA VAL A 33 13.35 20.76 40.55
C VAL A 33 14.43 19.96 39.82
N ILE A 34 14.18 19.56 38.57
CA ILE A 34 15.20 18.92 37.73
C ILE A 34 15.79 20.00 36.83
N SER A 35 16.97 20.49 37.22
CA SER A 35 17.89 21.19 36.34
C SER A 35 18.60 20.15 35.49
N ALA A 36 18.32 20.10 34.19
CA ALA A 36 18.97 19.18 33.26
C ALA A 36 20.16 19.87 32.57
N ALA A 37 21.36 19.67 33.11
CA ALA A 37 22.61 19.92 32.40
C ALA A 37 22.81 18.81 31.35
N ILE A 38 22.93 19.18 30.08
CA ILE A 38 23.22 18.24 28.99
C ILE A 38 24.69 17.83 29.08
N SER A 39 24.97 16.69 29.72
CA SER A 39 26.26 16.03 29.62
C SER A 39 26.22 15.01 28.47
N VAL A 40 26.89 15.33 27.37
CA VAL A 40 27.06 14.45 26.20
C VAL A 40 28.02 13.30 26.57
N PRO A 41 27.62 12.02 26.45
CA PRO A 41 28.53 10.91 26.71
C PRO A 41 29.55 10.80 25.56
N LYS A 42 30.85 10.76 25.91
CA LYS A 42 31.94 10.51 24.96
C LYS A 42 31.88 9.06 24.47
N LEU A 43 31.67 8.87 23.17
CA LEU A 43 31.78 7.58 22.48
C LEU A 43 33.23 7.06 22.49
N PRO A 44 33.46 5.75 22.72
CA PRO A 44 34.77 5.15 22.57
C PRO A 44 35.18 5.10 21.09
N LYS A 45 36.43 5.51 20.79
CA LYS A 45 37.02 5.41 19.45
C LYS A 45 37.28 3.95 19.11
N ILE A 46 36.51 3.40 18.18
CA ILE A 46 36.78 2.11 17.55
C ILE A 46 37.69 2.36 16.34
N SER A 47 38.92 1.85 16.39
CA SER A 47 39.84 1.86 15.26
C SER A 47 39.54 0.66 14.35
N PHE A 48 39.14 0.91 13.11
CA PHE A 48 38.99 -0.13 12.09
C PHE A 48 40.36 -0.50 11.52
N SER A 49 40.82 -1.71 11.79
CA SER A 49 41.95 -2.32 11.09
C SER A 49 41.41 -3.13 9.91
N THR A 50 41.77 -2.74 8.68
CA THR A 50 41.41 -3.47 7.46
C THR A 50 42.20 -4.79 7.40
N PRO A 51 41.56 -5.96 7.16
CA PRO A 51 42.30 -7.19 6.97
C PRO A 51 42.78 -7.30 5.51
N LYS A 52 44.11 -7.45 5.36
CA LYS A 52 44.79 -7.83 4.11
C LYS A 52 44.53 -9.31 3.83
N MET A 53 44.02 -9.63 2.63
CA MET A 53 43.96 -10.99 2.09
C MET A 53 45.37 -11.51 1.74
N ILE A 54 45.73 -12.70 2.21
CA ILE A 54 46.74 -13.60 1.62
C ILE A 54 46.24 -15.05 1.79
N PRO A 55 46.30 -15.93 0.77
CA PRO A 55 45.67 -17.24 0.78
C PRO A 55 46.59 -18.29 1.42
N SER A 56 46.04 -19.36 1.99
CA SER A 56 46.82 -20.55 2.32
C SER A 56 46.03 -21.84 2.12
N ARG A 57 46.72 -22.75 1.45
CA ARG A 57 46.33 -24.08 0.96
C ARG A 57 46.98 -25.11 1.90
N GLU A 58 46.36 -26.30 1.98
CA GLU A 58 46.85 -27.59 2.53
C GLU A 58 46.57 -27.84 4.03
N LEU A 59 45.71 -28.82 4.38
CA LEU A 59 45.94 -30.27 4.63
C LEU A 59 46.89 -30.44 5.84
N TYR A 60 46.65 -31.19 6.93
CA TYR A 60 46.49 -32.64 7.18
C TYR A 60 45.83 -32.76 8.60
N GLY A 61 44.87 -33.63 8.94
CA GLY A 61 44.93 -35.09 9.00
C GLY A 61 44.81 -35.57 10.46
N LEU A 62 43.70 -36.24 10.82
CA LEU A 62 43.65 -37.20 11.94
C LEU A 62 42.45 -38.15 11.77
N THR A 63 42.78 -39.36 11.40
CA THR A 63 41.96 -40.55 11.18
C THR A 63 41.65 -41.25 12.52
N ASN A 64 40.48 -41.88 12.65
CA ASN A 64 40.39 -43.34 12.85
C ASN A 64 38.94 -43.87 12.72
N PRO A 65 38.76 -45.15 12.32
CA PRO A 65 37.58 -45.61 11.55
C PRO A 65 36.69 -46.61 12.31
N ILE A 66 35.40 -46.69 11.95
CA ILE A 66 34.54 -47.86 12.19
C ILE A 66 33.74 -48.14 10.89
N PRO A 67 33.61 -49.39 10.42
CA PRO A 67 33.14 -49.70 9.08
C PRO A 67 31.61 -49.83 9.06
N ILE A 68 30.96 -49.02 8.21
CA ILE A 68 29.57 -49.26 7.81
C ILE A 68 29.60 -49.56 6.32
N GLU A 69 29.01 -50.70 5.99
CA GLU A 69 28.87 -51.28 4.67
C GLU A 69 28.49 -50.25 3.61
N LYS A 70 29.05 -50.45 2.40
CA LYS A 70 28.66 -49.76 1.18
C LYS A 70 27.15 -49.92 0.95
N ILE A 71 26.35 -48.99 1.44
CA ILE A 71 25.13 -48.62 0.74
C ILE A 71 25.61 -47.80 -0.44
N VAL A 72 25.68 -48.46 -1.60
CA VAL A 72 25.77 -47.77 -2.89
C VAL A 72 24.47 -46.99 -3.05
N VAL A 73 24.44 -45.77 -2.50
CA VAL A 73 23.49 -44.78 -2.95
C VAL A 73 23.93 -44.45 -4.38
N PRO A 74 23.07 -44.57 -5.39
CA PRO A 74 23.43 -44.11 -6.71
C PRO A 74 23.74 -42.62 -6.56
N ILE A 75 24.96 -42.20 -6.88
CA ILE A 75 25.25 -40.80 -7.11
C ILE A 75 24.36 -40.38 -8.27
N GLN A 76 23.20 -39.80 -7.96
CA GLN A 76 22.46 -39.01 -8.90
C GLN A 76 23.46 -37.96 -9.40
N LYS A 77 23.79 -38.02 -10.68
CA LYS A 77 24.41 -36.90 -11.37
C LYS A 77 23.40 -35.76 -11.27
N HIS A 78 23.50 -34.93 -10.24
CA HIS A 78 22.76 -33.67 -10.20
C HIS A 78 23.26 -32.87 -11.39
N ASP A 79 22.36 -32.54 -12.30
CA ASP A 79 22.73 -31.79 -13.49
C ASP A 79 23.17 -30.39 -13.06
N ARG A 80 24.33 -29.90 -13.51
CA ARG A 80 24.88 -28.61 -13.05
C ARG A 80 23.92 -27.44 -13.31
N ASN A 81 23.06 -27.60 -14.32
CA ASN A 81 22.01 -26.61 -14.65
C ASN A 81 20.89 -26.59 -13.60
N GLU A 82 20.50 -27.73 -13.02
CA GLU A 82 19.47 -27.78 -11.96
C GLU A 82 19.94 -27.09 -10.69
N GLU A 83 21.19 -27.36 -10.28
CA GLU A 83 21.80 -26.70 -9.12
C GLU A 83 21.94 -25.19 -9.35
N CYS A 84 22.19 -24.77 -10.60
CA CYS A 84 22.26 -23.36 -10.98
C CYS A 84 20.89 -22.66 -10.87
N ASN A 85 19.81 -23.29 -11.33
CA ASN A 85 18.46 -22.72 -11.29
C ASN A 85 17.91 -22.60 -9.87
N VAL A 86 18.17 -23.60 -9.01
CA VAL A 86 17.83 -23.52 -7.58
C VAL A 86 18.53 -22.33 -6.92
N LYS A 87 19.85 -22.19 -7.14
CA LYS A 87 20.62 -21.05 -6.60
C LYS A 87 20.10 -19.71 -7.14
N ALA A 88 19.72 -19.65 -8.41
CA ALA A 88 19.15 -18.45 -9.00
C ALA A 88 17.81 -18.07 -8.35
N LEU A 89 16.91 -19.03 -8.12
CA LEU A 89 15.65 -18.76 -7.41
C LEU A 89 15.87 -18.33 -5.96
N TYR A 90 16.84 -18.90 -5.24
CA TYR A 90 17.18 -18.43 -3.90
C TYR A 90 17.73 -17.00 -3.89
N ALA A 91 18.57 -16.63 -4.87
CA ALA A 91 19.05 -15.26 -5.00
C ALA A 91 17.91 -14.27 -5.32
N ILE A 92 16.93 -14.69 -6.14
CA ILE A 92 15.72 -13.89 -6.40
C ILE A 92 14.87 -13.78 -5.14
N LEU A 93 14.70 -14.88 -4.40
CA LEU A 93 13.95 -14.91 -3.14
C LEU A 93 14.54 -13.95 -2.10
N GLU A 94 15.86 -13.95 -1.92
CA GLU A 94 16.57 -13.00 -1.06
C GLU A 94 16.29 -11.55 -1.49
N ALA A 95 16.42 -11.26 -2.78
CA ALA A 95 16.12 -9.93 -3.32
C ALA A 95 14.64 -9.53 -3.20
N VAL A 96 13.71 -10.50 -3.18
CA VAL A 96 12.27 -10.27 -2.91
C VAL A 96 12.05 -9.97 -1.43
N CYS A 97 12.67 -10.72 -0.52
CA CYS A 97 12.62 -10.46 0.93
C CYS A 97 13.14 -9.05 1.27
N ASP A 98 14.27 -8.65 0.68
CA ASP A 98 14.82 -7.30 0.85
C ASP A 98 13.83 -6.21 0.39
N ARG A 99 13.14 -6.43 -0.73
CA ARG A 99 12.09 -5.51 -1.22
C ARG A 99 10.89 -5.45 -0.30
N VAL A 100 10.48 -6.58 0.28
CA VAL A 100 9.40 -6.62 1.29
C VAL A 100 9.76 -5.73 2.48
N GLU A 101 10.97 -5.86 3.02
CA GLU A 101 11.43 -5.03 4.14
C GLU A 101 11.53 -3.55 3.75
N MET A 102 12.09 -3.26 2.58
CA MET A 102 12.24 -1.90 2.07
C MET A 102 10.88 -1.21 1.87
N HIS A 103 9.93 -1.86 1.19
CA HIS A 103 8.59 -1.30 1.01
C HIS A 103 7.86 -1.14 2.35
N ASN A 104 8.04 -2.06 3.30
CA ASN A 104 7.44 -1.95 4.63
C ASN A 104 7.98 -0.72 5.39
N ASN A 105 9.31 -0.56 5.41
CA ASN A 105 9.97 0.58 6.06
C ASN A 105 9.56 1.91 5.42
N ILE A 106 9.51 1.97 4.08
CA ILE A 106 9.08 3.17 3.37
C ILE A 106 7.59 3.45 3.63
N GLY A 107 6.73 2.44 3.62
CA GLY A 107 5.31 2.59 3.93
C GLY A 107 5.08 3.20 5.31
N GLU A 108 5.80 2.71 6.33
CA GLU A 108 5.76 3.29 7.68
C GLU A 108 6.29 4.73 7.72
N GLN A 109 7.40 5.00 7.03
CA GLN A 109 7.94 6.36 6.91
C GLN A 109 6.92 7.32 6.29
N ARG A 110 6.20 6.91 5.24
CA ARG A 110 5.17 7.75 4.59
C ARG A 110 3.95 7.95 5.48
N ASN A 111 3.55 6.93 6.22
CA ASN A 111 2.48 7.07 7.20
C ASN A 111 2.86 8.09 8.31
N ASN A 112 4.09 8.00 8.83
CA ASN A 112 4.61 8.97 9.81
C ASN A 112 4.69 10.39 9.22
N TRP A 113 5.11 10.52 7.96
CA TRP A 113 5.08 11.81 7.26
C TRP A 113 3.67 12.36 7.15
N ASN A 114 2.68 11.53 6.79
CA ASN A 114 1.28 11.96 6.71
C ASN A 114 0.81 12.56 8.02
N THR A 115 1.04 11.85 9.14
CA THR A 115 0.63 12.31 10.48
C THR A 115 1.35 13.59 10.89
N LEU A 116 2.67 13.67 10.71
CA LEU A 116 3.45 14.84 11.09
C LEU A 116 3.07 16.08 10.27
N LEU A 117 2.94 15.93 8.95
CA LEU A 117 2.63 17.03 8.04
C LEU A 117 1.19 17.51 8.25
N LEU A 118 0.22 16.60 8.37
CA LEU A 118 -1.17 16.96 8.69
C LEU A 118 -1.25 17.81 9.96
N ASN A 119 -0.67 17.32 11.06
CA ASN A 119 -0.75 17.99 12.36
C ASN A 119 -0.02 19.33 12.36
N SER A 120 1.18 19.40 11.78
CA SER A 120 1.97 20.64 11.73
C SER A 120 1.30 21.69 10.84
N ILE A 121 0.87 21.32 9.63
CA ILE A 121 0.16 22.23 8.71
C ILE A 121 -1.11 22.75 9.37
N ASN A 122 -1.95 21.89 9.96
CA ASN A 122 -3.16 22.33 10.64
C ASN A 122 -2.86 23.25 11.82
N MET A 123 -1.88 22.91 12.67
CA MET A 123 -1.52 23.72 13.83
C MET A 123 -1.01 25.10 13.41
N ILE A 124 -0.14 25.18 12.41
CA ILE A 124 0.37 26.46 11.90
C ILE A 124 -0.78 27.26 11.28
N THR A 125 -1.64 26.61 10.48
CA THR A 125 -2.79 27.25 9.84
C THR A 125 -3.74 27.83 10.88
N LEU A 126 -4.12 27.05 11.90
CA LEU A 126 -5.01 27.50 12.96
C LEU A 126 -4.38 28.60 13.80
N THR A 127 -3.08 28.51 14.11
CA THR A 127 -2.34 29.57 14.81
C THR A 127 -2.37 30.87 14.02
N ALA A 128 -2.10 30.80 12.71
CA ALA A 128 -2.17 31.95 11.81
C ALA A 128 -3.60 32.52 11.74
N SER A 129 -4.63 31.66 11.68
CA SER A 129 -6.03 32.07 11.72
C SER A 129 -6.40 32.76 13.01
N THR A 130 -5.93 32.27 14.17
CA THR A 130 -6.14 32.91 15.47
C THR A 130 -5.44 34.27 15.52
N MET A 131 -4.18 34.36 15.08
CA MET A 131 -3.46 35.63 15.01
C MET A 131 -4.17 36.65 14.12
N ALA A 132 -4.67 36.22 12.95
CA ALA A 132 -5.47 37.04 12.07
C ALA A 132 -6.80 37.45 12.74
N GLY A 133 -7.50 36.52 13.39
CA GLY A 133 -8.76 36.80 14.09
C GLY A 133 -8.60 37.83 15.21
N VAL A 134 -7.55 37.69 16.03
CA VAL A 134 -7.22 38.68 17.07
C VAL A 134 -6.83 40.02 16.46
N ALA A 135 -6.10 40.03 15.34
CA ALA A 135 -5.76 41.26 14.63
C ALA A 135 -6.99 41.97 14.01
N ALA A 136 -8.15 41.31 13.95
CA ALA A 136 -9.40 41.91 13.47
C ALA A 136 -10.17 42.69 14.55
N THR A 137 -9.87 42.48 15.85
CA THR A 137 -10.67 43.02 16.96
C THR A 137 -10.15 44.32 17.58
N GLY A 138 -9.04 44.89 17.09
CA GLY A 138 -8.46 46.09 17.71
C GLY A 138 -7.45 46.85 16.84
N ASP A 139 -7.10 48.06 17.29
CA ASP A 139 -6.23 48.98 16.56
C ASP A 139 -4.74 48.72 16.82
N SER A 140 -3.98 48.53 15.74
CA SER A 140 -2.52 48.33 15.67
C SER A 140 -1.97 46.97 16.15
N HIS A 141 -2.34 45.90 15.45
CA HIS A 141 -1.69 44.58 15.55
C HIS A 141 -0.81 44.24 14.33
N LEU A 142 0.05 45.18 13.90
CA LEU A 142 0.95 44.98 12.75
C LEU A 142 1.82 43.73 12.91
N GLY A 143 2.33 43.45 14.11
CA GLY A 143 3.09 42.24 14.39
C GLY A 143 2.30 40.95 14.19
N LEU A 144 1.03 40.91 14.59
CA LEU A 144 0.17 39.74 14.38
C LEU A 144 -0.17 39.57 12.90
N LYS A 145 -0.51 40.65 12.18
CA LYS A 145 -0.78 40.61 10.73
C LYS A 145 0.43 40.10 9.94
N LEU A 146 1.63 40.61 10.23
CA LEU A 146 2.86 40.14 9.59
C LEU A 146 3.13 38.66 9.92
N SER A 147 2.94 38.26 11.18
CA SER A 147 3.13 36.87 11.61
C SER A 147 2.13 35.93 10.94
N SER A 148 0.84 36.25 10.93
CA SER A 148 -0.18 35.43 10.26
C SER A 148 0.04 35.37 8.75
N THR A 149 0.45 36.46 8.11
CA THR A 149 0.82 36.44 6.68
C THR A 149 1.97 35.48 6.43
N LEU A 150 3.06 35.58 7.21
CA LEU A 150 4.23 34.71 7.05
C LEU A 150 3.88 33.24 7.28
N LEU A 151 3.10 32.94 8.32
CA LEU A 151 2.66 31.57 8.61
C LEU A 151 1.74 31.02 7.51
N PHE A 152 0.77 31.79 7.02
CA PHE A 152 -0.08 31.36 5.91
C PHE A 152 0.73 31.14 4.63
N SER A 153 1.67 32.02 4.29
CA SER A 153 2.57 31.82 3.15
C SER A 153 3.41 30.55 3.27
N ALA A 154 3.94 30.27 4.47
CA ALA A 154 4.69 29.05 4.74
C ALA A 154 3.80 27.80 4.58
N VAL A 155 2.59 27.84 5.13
CA VAL A 155 1.59 26.77 4.99
C VAL A 155 1.22 26.53 3.54
N THR A 156 1.01 27.59 2.74
CA THR A 156 0.74 27.45 1.30
C THR A 156 1.85 26.66 0.62
N GLY A 157 3.12 27.01 0.86
CA GLY A 157 4.26 26.29 0.32
C GLY A 157 4.31 24.82 0.78
N MET A 158 4.08 24.56 2.07
CA MET A 158 4.02 23.21 2.62
C MET A 158 2.90 22.38 1.98
N MET A 159 1.67 22.90 1.91
CA MET A 159 0.54 22.21 1.30
C MET A 159 0.79 21.90 -0.18
N VAL A 160 1.39 22.81 -0.96
CA VAL A 160 1.76 22.51 -2.35
C VAL A 160 2.71 21.32 -2.43
N MET A 161 3.71 21.24 -1.55
CA MET A 161 4.67 20.13 -1.52
C MET A 161 4.02 18.82 -1.05
N VAL A 162 3.23 18.85 0.02
CA VAL A 162 2.53 17.67 0.54
C VAL A 162 1.50 17.17 -0.46
N ASN A 163 0.82 18.06 -1.18
CA ASN A 163 -0.10 17.72 -2.27
C ASN A 163 0.64 17.27 -3.54
N LYS A 164 1.96 17.34 -3.60
CA LYS A 164 2.75 16.67 -4.64
C LYS A 164 3.17 15.26 -4.22
N ILE A 165 3.56 15.08 -2.96
CA ILE A 165 4.03 13.79 -2.43
C ILE A 165 2.85 12.84 -2.11
N GLN A 166 1.76 13.37 -1.55
CA GLN A 166 0.62 12.66 -0.98
C GLN A 166 1.00 11.46 -0.10
N PRO A 167 1.54 11.71 1.10
CA PRO A 167 2.11 10.65 1.94
C PRO A 167 1.14 9.50 2.23
N SER A 168 -0.16 9.77 2.42
CA SER A 168 -1.19 8.74 2.66
C SER A 168 -1.38 7.79 1.46
N GLN A 169 -1.47 8.31 0.24
CA GLN A 169 -1.57 7.48 -0.97
C GLN A 169 -0.31 6.64 -1.14
N LEU A 170 0.85 7.28 -1.00
CA LEU A 170 2.12 6.59 -1.22
C LEU A 170 2.35 5.49 -0.18
N ALA A 171 1.94 5.71 1.08
CA ALA A 171 1.96 4.67 2.10
C ALA A 171 1.14 3.45 1.67
N GLU A 172 -0.03 3.66 1.06
CA GLU A 172 -0.89 2.58 0.58
C GLU A 172 -0.30 1.85 -0.64
N GLU A 173 0.30 2.59 -1.58
CA GLU A 173 1.06 2.01 -2.68
C GLU A 173 2.15 1.07 -2.16
N GLN A 174 2.87 1.47 -1.09
CA GLN A 174 3.89 0.61 -0.48
C GLN A 174 3.29 -0.61 0.23
N ARG A 175 2.15 -0.48 0.92
CA ARG A 175 1.47 -1.64 1.54
C ARG A 175 1.03 -2.66 0.49
N ASN A 176 0.52 -2.20 -0.65
CA ASN A 176 0.18 -3.05 -1.78
C ASN A 176 1.41 -3.74 -2.34
N ALA A 177 2.52 -3.02 -2.52
CA ALA A 177 3.80 -3.62 -2.93
C ALA A 177 4.27 -4.72 -1.96
N VAL A 178 4.26 -4.45 -0.65
CA VAL A 178 4.58 -5.46 0.39
C VAL A 178 3.72 -6.71 0.23
N ARG A 179 2.42 -6.56 0.04
CA ARG A 179 1.48 -7.68 -0.14
C ARG A 179 1.86 -8.53 -1.36
N LEU A 180 2.12 -7.88 -2.49
CA LEU A 180 2.44 -8.54 -3.75
C LEU A 180 3.82 -9.21 -3.74
N PHE A 181 4.84 -8.57 -3.16
CA PHE A 181 6.15 -9.21 -3.00
C PHE A 181 6.09 -10.39 -2.03
N LYS A 182 5.30 -10.33 -0.95
CA LYS A 182 5.06 -11.49 -0.07
C LYS A 182 4.32 -12.63 -0.77
N GLN A 183 3.45 -12.32 -1.72
CA GLN A 183 2.81 -13.33 -2.55
C GLN A 183 3.84 -13.99 -3.46
N LEU A 184 4.66 -13.19 -4.16
CA LEU A 184 5.73 -13.70 -5.02
C LEU A 184 6.76 -14.53 -4.25
N GLN A 185 7.11 -14.11 -3.03
CA GLN A 185 7.96 -14.87 -2.11
C GLN A 185 7.41 -16.29 -1.91
N ARG A 186 6.12 -16.40 -1.54
CA ARG A 186 5.45 -17.68 -1.34
C ARG A 186 5.33 -18.51 -2.61
N GLU A 187 5.10 -17.88 -3.75
CA GLU A 187 5.09 -18.56 -5.05
C GLU A 187 6.47 -19.20 -5.34
N ILE A 188 7.56 -18.46 -5.15
CA ILE A 188 8.93 -18.98 -5.35
C ILE A 188 9.26 -20.11 -4.35
N GLU A 189 8.94 -19.93 -3.07
CA GLU A 189 9.13 -20.97 -2.04
C GLU A 189 8.37 -22.26 -2.38
N THR A 190 7.14 -22.12 -2.87
CA THR A 190 6.30 -23.26 -3.30
C THR A 190 6.90 -23.98 -4.51
N VAL A 191 7.42 -23.25 -5.49
CA VAL A 191 8.11 -23.85 -6.65
C VAL A 191 9.31 -24.67 -6.21
N ILE A 192 10.15 -24.12 -5.33
CA ILE A 192 11.34 -24.80 -4.80
C ILE A 192 10.94 -26.04 -3.99
N ALA A 193 9.87 -25.97 -3.21
CA ALA A 193 9.43 -27.06 -2.35
C ALA A 193 8.79 -28.24 -3.12
N LEU A 194 8.08 -27.95 -4.21
CA LEU A 194 7.30 -28.96 -4.94
C LEU A 194 8.07 -29.67 -6.05
N ARG A 195 9.06 -29.01 -6.67
CA ARG A 195 9.81 -29.59 -7.80
C ARG A 195 11.19 -28.98 -7.98
N VAL A 196 12.00 -29.62 -8.83
CA VAL A 196 13.26 -29.03 -9.31
C VAL A 196 12.95 -27.84 -10.24
N PRO A 197 13.45 -26.64 -9.92
CA PRO A 197 13.28 -25.46 -10.76
C PRO A 197 13.92 -25.58 -12.15
N CYS A 198 13.20 -25.13 -13.18
CA CYS A 198 13.70 -25.00 -14.55
C CYS A 198 14.08 -23.54 -14.88
N GLU A 199 14.68 -23.32 -16.04
CA GLU A 199 15.12 -21.98 -16.47
C GLU A 199 13.93 -21.02 -16.64
N GLU A 200 12.78 -21.55 -17.08
CA GLU A 200 11.54 -20.80 -17.21
C GLU A 200 11.04 -20.26 -15.87
N ASP A 201 11.22 -21.00 -14.77
CA ASP A 201 10.80 -20.55 -13.43
C ASP A 201 11.62 -19.35 -12.97
N VAL A 202 12.92 -19.38 -13.25
CA VAL A 202 13.84 -18.27 -12.96
C VAL A 202 13.43 -17.04 -13.79
N LYS A 203 13.14 -17.24 -15.07
CA LYS A 203 12.72 -16.15 -15.96
C LYS A 203 11.37 -15.56 -15.52
N GLU A 204 10.39 -16.38 -15.20
CA GLU A 204 9.07 -15.95 -14.72
C GLU A 204 9.20 -15.17 -13.40
N ALA A 205 10.00 -15.65 -12.45
CA ALA A 205 10.26 -14.95 -11.20
C ALA A 205 10.90 -13.57 -11.45
N ILE A 206 11.90 -13.47 -12.33
CA ILE A 206 12.52 -12.19 -12.71
C ILE A 206 11.49 -11.26 -13.35
N GLU A 207 10.68 -11.75 -14.29
CA GLU A 207 9.66 -10.93 -14.96
C GLU A 207 8.62 -10.39 -13.97
N LYS A 208 8.16 -11.22 -13.02
CA LYS A 208 7.26 -10.78 -11.94
C LYS A 208 7.90 -9.75 -11.03
N VAL A 209 9.16 -9.95 -10.59
CA VAL A 209 9.89 -8.94 -9.79
C VAL A 209 9.96 -7.61 -10.54
N LEU A 210 10.35 -7.64 -11.82
CA LEU A 210 10.48 -6.42 -12.63
C LEU A 210 9.13 -5.75 -12.91
N ALA A 211 8.05 -6.53 -13.04
CA ALA A 211 6.70 -5.98 -13.18
C ALA A 211 6.26 -5.27 -11.89
N LEU A 212 6.51 -5.87 -10.73
CA LEU A 212 6.24 -5.24 -9.43
C LEU A 212 7.08 -3.97 -9.21
N ASP A 213 8.38 -4.00 -9.51
CA ASP A 213 9.28 -2.84 -9.40
C ASP A 213 8.83 -1.66 -10.29
N ARG A 214 8.23 -1.96 -11.45
CA ARG A 214 7.67 -0.94 -12.36
C ARG A 214 6.34 -0.40 -11.85
N ALA A 215 5.50 -1.27 -11.30
CA ALA A 215 4.19 -0.91 -10.80
C ALA A 215 4.26 -0.13 -9.48
N TYR A 216 5.29 -0.36 -8.65
CA TYR A 216 5.48 0.29 -7.35
C TYR A 216 6.91 0.84 -7.21
N PRO A 217 7.24 1.94 -7.90
CA PRO A 217 8.58 2.52 -7.87
C PRO A 217 8.90 3.13 -6.50
N LEU A 218 10.13 2.90 -6.03
CA LEU A 218 10.65 3.43 -4.76
C LEU A 218 11.03 4.93 -4.81
N PRO A 219 11.56 5.48 -5.92
CA PRO A 219 11.97 6.89 -5.96
C PRO A 219 10.78 7.86 -5.92
N LEU A 220 10.84 8.85 -5.01
CA LEU A 220 9.82 9.90 -4.84
C LEU A 220 9.86 11.02 -5.89
N LEU A 221 11.02 11.20 -6.54
CA LEU A 221 11.31 12.32 -7.43
C LEU A 221 12.00 11.77 -8.68
N GLY A 222 11.36 11.92 -9.84
CA GLY A 222 11.86 11.45 -11.13
C GLY A 222 10.74 11.21 -12.15
N SER A 223 11.12 10.91 -13.40
CA SER A 223 10.18 10.63 -14.51
C SER A 223 9.41 9.31 -14.40
N LYS A 224 9.62 8.54 -13.34
CA LYS A 224 9.02 7.22 -13.09
C LYS A 224 8.06 7.21 -11.89
N MET A 225 7.51 8.35 -11.49
CA MET A 225 6.48 8.37 -10.46
C MET A 225 5.13 8.03 -11.08
N ILE A 226 4.33 7.19 -10.43
CA ILE A 226 2.94 6.96 -10.83
C ILE A 226 2.25 8.33 -10.84
N GLU A 227 1.56 8.64 -11.94
CA GLU A 227 0.90 9.94 -12.06
C GLU A 227 -0.15 10.04 -10.95
N LYS A 228 0.05 11.01 -10.05
CA LYS A 228 -0.84 11.19 -8.89
C LYS A 228 -2.26 11.59 -9.30
N PHE A 229 -2.37 12.38 -10.36
CA PHE A 229 -3.62 13.00 -10.79
C PHE A 229 -3.88 12.75 -12.28
N PRO A 230 -3.95 11.48 -12.71
CA PRO A 230 -4.08 11.14 -14.11
C PRO A 230 -5.37 11.71 -14.68
N LYS A 231 -5.39 12.00 -15.98
CA LYS A 231 -6.60 12.55 -16.63
C LYS A 231 -7.79 11.59 -16.50
N THR A 232 -7.50 10.30 -16.60
CA THR A 232 -8.43 9.18 -16.47
C THR A 232 -7.98 8.30 -15.32
N PHE A 233 -8.93 7.83 -14.51
CA PHE A 233 -8.63 6.77 -13.55
C PHE A 233 -8.27 5.49 -14.32
N GLU A 234 -7.16 4.87 -13.95
CA GLU A 234 -6.69 3.61 -14.52
C GLU A 234 -6.37 2.63 -13.40
N THR A 235 -6.77 1.37 -13.57
CA THR A 235 -6.53 0.31 -12.60
C THR A 235 -5.05 -0.07 -12.51
N ALA A 236 -4.62 -0.52 -11.33
CA ALA A 236 -3.23 -0.94 -11.14
C ALA A 236 -2.93 -2.19 -11.97
N THR A 237 -1.85 -2.15 -12.75
CA THR A 237 -1.35 -3.29 -13.53
C THR A 237 0.05 -3.63 -13.05
N TRP A 238 0.19 -4.76 -12.36
CA TRP A 238 1.46 -5.17 -11.72
C TRP A 238 1.97 -6.55 -12.19
N TRP A 239 1.24 -7.18 -13.12
CA TRP A 239 1.65 -8.44 -13.73
C TRP A 239 2.39 -8.20 -15.04
N PRO A 240 3.28 -9.11 -15.45
CA PRO A 240 3.95 -9.03 -16.75
C PRO A 240 2.93 -9.01 -17.89
N SER A 241 3.16 -8.16 -18.90
CA SER A 241 2.38 -8.21 -20.14
C SER A 241 2.56 -9.58 -20.76
N ARG A 242 1.47 -10.33 -20.92
CA ARG A 242 1.47 -11.67 -21.54
C ARG A 242 1.66 -11.56 -23.06
N GLN A 243 2.81 -11.04 -23.51
CA GLN A 243 3.23 -11.23 -24.90
C GLN A 243 3.66 -12.69 -25.06
N HIS A 244 2.68 -13.52 -25.43
CA HIS A 244 2.84 -14.90 -25.88
C HIS A 244 3.72 -15.80 -25.00
N HIS A 245 3.19 -16.23 -23.86
CA HIS A 245 3.45 -17.60 -23.40
C HIS A 245 2.55 -18.58 -24.17
N GLN A 246 2.61 -18.54 -25.50
CA GLN A 246 2.37 -19.77 -26.24
C GLN A 246 3.50 -20.71 -25.84
N ARG A 247 3.22 -21.67 -24.95
CA ARG A 247 4.06 -22.84 -24.73
C ARG A 247 4.29 -23.54 -26.08
N LYS A 248 5.26 -23.07 -26.85
CA LYS A 248 5.87 -23.82 -27.95
C LYS A 248 6.95 -24.70 -27.32
N ASN A 249 6.53 -25.82 -26.74
CA ASN A 249 7.45 -26.95 -26.62
C ASN A 249 7.17 -27.93 -27.75
N ARG A 250 8.25 -28.18 -28.51
CA ARG A 250 8.34 -29.12 -29.63
C ARG A 250 8.14 -30.55 -29.14
N ASP A 251 7.39 -31.29 -29.97
CA ASP A 251 7.41 -32.73 -30.16
C ASP A 251 7.48 -33.65 -28.94
N GLY A 252 6.31 -34.17 -28.61
CA GLY A 252 6.13 -35.40 -27.86
C GLY A 252 4.74 -35.94 -28.11
N ARG A 253 4.51 -36.50 -29.31
CA ARG A 253 3.30 -37.27 -29.61
C ARG A 253 3.27 -38.50 -28.71
N ARG A 254 2.75 -38.34 -27.49
CA ARG A 254 2.20 -39.45 -26.70
C ARG A 254 0.70 -39.30 -26.75
N GLU A 255 0.09 -40.21 -27.49
CA GLU A 255 -1.34 -40.51 -27.45
C GLU A 255 -1.71 -40.82 -25.98
N SER A 256 -2.17 -39.80 -25.26
CA SER A 256 -2.70 -39.95 -23.91
C SER A 256 -4.20 -40.24 -24.03
N ARG A 257 -4.65 -41.27 -23.32
CA ARG A 257 -6.06 -41.61 -23.19
C ARG A 257 -6.82 -40.38 -22.69
N LYS A 258 -7.97 -40.06 -23.30
CA LYS A 258 -8.93 -39.02 -22.88
C LYS A 258 -9.25 -39.12 -21.39
N GLN A 259 -8.46 -38.48 -20.54
CA GLN A 259 -8.90 -37.99 -19.24
C GLN A 259 -9.21 -36.51 -19.46
N SER A 260 -10.48 -36.12 -19.29
CA SER A 260 -10.81 -34.69 -19.36
C SER A 260 -10.07 -33.96 -18.23
N ASN A 261 -9.45 -32.83 -18.53
CA ASN A 261 -8.66 -32.04 -17.58
C ASN A 261 -9.55 -31.27 -16.57
N GLY A 262 -10.62 -31.89 -16.05
CA GLY A 262 -11.62 -31.26 -15.17
C GLY A 262 -12.54 -30.24 -15.86
N TRP A 263 -12.23 -29.79 -17.08
CA TRP A 263 -13.05 -28.84 -17.84
C TRP A 263 -14.28 -29.49 -18.49
N SER A 264 -15.44 -28.86 -18.32
CA SER A 264 -16.68 -29.14 -19.05
C SER A 264 -17.12 -27.92 -19.86
N GLU A 265 -17.94 -28.12 -20.89
CA GLU A 265 -18.54 -27.01 -21.66
C GLU A 265 -19.41 -26.11 -20.77
N GLU A 266 -20.12 -26.70 -19.81
CA GLU A 266 -20.89 -25.98 -18.80
C GLU A 266 -20.01 -25.04 -17.98
N MET A 267 -18.87 -25.54 -17.49
CA MET A 267 -17.90 -24.75 -16.72
C MET A 267 -17.30 -23.60 -17.54
N GLU A 268 -17.00 -23.82 -18.82
CA GLU A 268 -16.52 -22.74 -19.69
C GLU A 268 -17.57 -21.65 -19.85
N MET A 269 -18.85 -22.02 -20.02
CA MET A 269 -19.95 -21.05 -20.08
C MET A 269 -20.11 -20.31 -18.75
N GLU A 270 -20.03 -21.01 -17.62
CA GLU A 270 -20.11 -20.40 -16.30
C GLU A 270 -18.98 -19.37 -16.09
N MET A 271 -17.74 -19.70 -16.47
CA MET A 271 -16.59 -18.79 -16.40
C MET A 271 -16.76 -17.56 -17.29
N ARG A 272 -17.34 -17.69 -18.49
CA ARG A 272 -17.66 -16.55 -19.35
C ARG A 272 -18.71 -15.63 -18.73
N GLU A 273 -19.73 -16.20 -18.10
CA GLU A 273 -20.73 -15.41 -17.39
C GLU A 273 -20.14 -14.70 -16.16
N ILE A 274 -19.24 -15.35 -15.42
CA ILE A 274 -18.53 -14.71 -14.29
C ILE A 274 -17.70 -13.52 -14.78
N VAL A 275 -16.97 -13.66 -15.90
CA VAL A 275 -16.22 -12.55 -16.52
C VAL A 275 -17.14 -11.41 -16.91
N LYS A 276 -18.32 -11.71 -17.45
CA LYS A 276 -19.31 -10.69 -17.81
C LYS A 276 -19.81 -9.92 -16.59
N VAL A 277 -20.11 -10.60 -15.48
CA VAL A 277 -20.49 -9.94 -14.22
C VAL A 277 -19.34 -9.08 -13.70
N LEU A 278 -18.11 -9.60 -13.70
CA LEU A 278 -16.91 -8.87 -13.29
C LEU A 278 -16.73 -7.56 -14.06
N LYS A 279 -16.82 -7.60 -15.40
CA LYS A 279 -16.68 -6.39 -16.22
C LYS A 279 -17.78 -5.37 -15.95
N THR A 280 -19.03 -5.83 -15.96
CA THR A 280 -20.20 -4.94 -15.95
C THR A 280 -20.61 -4.45 -14.56
N LYS A 281 -20.18 -5.13 -13.49
CA LYS A 281 -20.54 -4.78 -12.11
C LYS A 281 -19.33 -4.33 -11.33
N ASP A 282 -18.37 -5.23 -11.11
CA ASP A 282 -17.22 -4.93 -10.26
C ASP A 282 -16.30 -3.88 -10.93
N THR A 283 -15.81 -4.13 -12.14
CA THR A 283 -14.87 -3.20 -12.81
C THR A 283 -15.50 -1.83 -13.06
N GLU A 284 -16.72 -1.78 -13.63
CA GLU A 284 -17.41 -0.51 -13.91
C GLU A 284 -17.67 0.32 -12.63
N ASP A 285 -18.13 -0.30 -11.54
CA ASP A 285 -18.43 0.45 -10.32
C ASP A 285 -17.14 0.93 -9.62
N TYR A 286 -16.09 0.12 -9.60
CA TYR A 286 -14.79 0.53 -9.05
C TYR A 286 -14.12 1.64 -9.88
N GLU A 287 -14.26 1.63 -11.20
CA GLU A 287 -13.81 2.74 -12.05
C GLU A 287 -14.63 4.02 -11.80
N ARG A 288 -15.94 3.89 -11.61
CA ARG A 288 -16.81 5.02 -11.28
C ARG A 288 -16.43 5.63 -9.93
N LEU A 289 -16.30 4.81 -8.89
CA LEU A 289 -15.91 5.24 -7.54
C LEU A 289 -14.50 5.83 -7.54
N GLY A 290 -13.55 5.17 -8.20
CA GLY A 290 -12.19 5.65 -8.39
C GLY A 290 -12.14 7.04 -9.05
N ASN A 291 -12.92 7.24 -10.12
CA ASN A 291 -13.03 8.55 -10.78
C ASN A 291 -13.66 9.62 -9.88
N LEU A 292 -14.65 9.27 -9.07
CA LEU A 292 -15.27 10.19 -8.11
C LEU A 292 -14.24 10.63 -7.05
N VAL A 293 -13.56 9.68 -6.43
CA VAL A 293 -12.54 9.96 -5.41
C VAL A 293 -11.37 10.73 -6.01
N LEU A 294 -10.95 10.43 -7.24
CA LEU A 294 -9.92 11.17 -7.94
C LEU A 294 -10.29 12.65 -8.13
N LYS A 295 -11.55 12.95 -8.48
CA LYS A 295 -12.05 14.33 -8.61
C LYS A 295 -12.06 15.05 -7.26
N ILE A 296 -12.51 14.38 -6.20
CA ILE A 296 -12.51 14.92 -4.83
C ILE A 296 -11.06 15.22 -4.40
N ASN A 297 -10.14 14.28 -4.60
CA ASN A 297 -8.74 14.45 -4.24
C ASN A 297 -8.10 15.63 -4.98
N LYS A 298 -8.34 15.76 -6.29
CA LYS A 298 -7.86 16.91 -7.09
C LYS A 298 -8.42 18.23 -6.57
N PHE A 299 -9.70 18.27 -6.27
CA PHE A 299 -10.35 19.49 -5.77
C PHE A 299 -9.71 19.94 -4.46
N LEU A 300 -9.62 19.04 -3.47
CA LEU A 300 -9.05 19.35 -2.15
C LEU A 300 -7.58 19.79 -2.26
N ALA A 301 -6.81 19.09 -3.09
CA ALA A 301 -5.39 19.38 -3.31
C ALA A 301 -5.12 20.77 -3.88
N ILE A 302 -6.11 21.37 -4.56
CA ILE A 302 -6.05 22.74 -5.09
C ILE A 302 -6.62 23.73 -4.06
N SER A 303 -7.73 23.39 -3.42
CA SER A 303 -8.45 24.26 -2.49
C SER A 303 -7.62 24.64 -1.27
N GLY A 304 -6.89 23.70 -0.66
CA GLY A 304 -6.07 23.98 0.53
C GLY A 304 -5.02 25.09 0.31
N PRO A 305 -4.10 24.92 -0.67
CA PRO A 305 -3.14 25.96 -1.05
C PRO A 305 -3.80 27.28 -1.47
N LEU A 306 -4.91 27.23 -2.20
CA LEU A 306 -5.60 28.44 -2.64
C LEU A 306 -6.17 29.24 -1.45
N LEU A 307 -6.84 28.56 -0.51
CA LEU A 307 -7.42 29.19 0.67
C LEU A 307 -6.34 29.78 1.59
N THR A 308 -5.22 29.09 1.78
CA THR A 308 -4.09 29.62 2.57
C THR A 308 -3.40 30.80 1.87
N GLY A 309 -3.31 30.78 0.54
CA GLY A 309 -2.85 31.93 -0.24
C GLY A 309 -3.75 33.15 -0.09
N ILE A 310 -5.08 32.97 -0.17
CA ILE A 310 -6.07 34.02 0.11
C ILE A 310 -5.91 34.52 1.55
N ALA A 311 -5.70 33.62 2.51
CA ALA A 311 -5.50 34.00 3.90
C ALA A 311 -4.23 34.85 4.11
N ALA A 312 -3.13 34.49 3.45
CA ALA A 312 -1.89 35.27 3.48
C ALA A 312 -2.10 36.69 2.92
N VAL A 313 -2.76 36.81 1.77
CA VAL A 313 -3.09 38.09 1.13
C VAL A 313 -4.04 38.91 2.00
N GLY A 314 -5.11 38.30 2.52
CA GLY A 314 -6.09 39.00 3.37
C GLY A 314 -5.47 39.51 4.67
N SER A 315 -4.53 38.76 5.24
CA SER A 315 -3.78 39.16 6.43
C SER A 315 -2.87 40.37 6.14
N PHE A 316 -2.24 40.40 4.96
CA PHE A 316 -1.36 41.47 4.53
C PHE A 316 -2.11 42.75 4.10
N SER A 317 -3.17 42.60 3.30
CA SER A 317 -3.94 43.70 2.72
C SER A 317 -4.89 44.40 3.69
N GLY A 318 -4.97 43.91 4.94
CA GLY A 318 -5.76 44.54 5.99
C GLY A 318 -7.18 44.00 6.15
N SER A 319 -7.47 42.81 5.63
CA SER A 319 -8.73 42.05 5.82
C SER A 319 -8.54 40.84 6.75
N PRO A 320 -8.17 41.04 8.03
CA PRO A 320 -7.83 39.97 8.97
C PRO A 320 -8.99 38.99 9.24
N SER A 321 -10.24 39.44 9.19
CA SER A 321 -11.41 38.56 9.33
C SER A 321 -11.54 37.56 8.17
N LEU A 322 -11.29 38.00 6.93
CA LEU A 322 -11.25 37.14 5.76
C LEU A 322 -10.10 36.14 5.87
N ALA A 323 -8.93 36.60 6.34
CA ALA A 323 -7.79 35.73 6.55
C ALA A 323 -8.05 34.64 7.59
N ALA A 324 -8.68 34.99 8.71
CA ALA A 324 -9.07 34.03 9.74
C ALA A 324 -10.05 32.99 9.21
N ALA A 325 -11.08 33.41 8.47
CA ALA A 325 -12.08 32.52 7.89
C ALA A 325 -11.48 31.59 6.81
N ALA A 326 -10.70 32.15 5.88
CA ALA A 326 -10.06 31.39 4.82
C ALA A 326 -9.04 30.39 5.38
N GLY A 327 -8.23 30.79 6.37
CA GLY A 327 -7.30 29.92 7.05
C GLY A 327 -8.00 28.79 7.82
N ALA A 328 -9.06 29.09 8.57
CA ALA A 328 -9.84 28.06 9.26
C ALA A 328 -10.43 27.03 8.28
N LEU A 329 -11.00 27.49 7.16
CA LEU A 329 -11.51 26.60 6.11
C LEU A 329 -10.39 25.76 5.48
N ALA A 330 -9.20 26.34 5.27
CA ALA A 330 -8.05 25.59 4.77
C ALA A 330 -7.63 24.46 5.70
N ALA A 331 -7.65 24.67 7.02
CA ALA A 331 -7.37 23.62 7.99
C ALA A 331 -8.41 22.48 7.93
N VAL A 332 -9.69 22.80 7.70
CA VAL A 332 -10.74 21.80 7.47
C VAL A 332 -10.49 21.01 6.19
N VAL A 333 -10.19 21.69 5.07
CA VAL A 333 -9.87 21.05 3.79
C VAL A 333 -8.67 20.12 3.92
N ASN A 334 -7.59 20.57 4.56
CA ASN A 334 -6.38 19.78 4.79
C ASN A 334 -6.65 18.56 5.69
N SER A 335 -7.52 18.71 6.69
CA SER A 335 -7.96 17.60 7.55
C SER A 335 -8.79 16.57 6.78
N PHE A 336 -9.66 17.01 5.89
CA PHE A 336 -10.46 16.10 5.07
C PHE A 336 -9.59 15.37 4.03
N GLU A 337 -8.69 16.08 3.34
CA GLU A 337 -7.78 15.50 2.33
C GLU A 337 -6.84 14.46 2.94
N HIS A 338 -6.04 14.87 3.94
CA HIS A 338 -4.94 14.05 4.48
C HIS A 338 -5.33 13.25 5.72
N GLY A 339 -6.23 13.78 6.55
CA GLY A 339 -6.76 13.09 7.73
C GLY A 339 -7.86 12.09 7.38
N GLY A 340 -8.71 12.41 6.39
CA GLY A 340 -9.66 11.46 5.80
C GLY A 340 -9.01 10.43 4.87
N GLN A 341 -7.69 10.55 4.64
CA GLN A 341 -6.88 9.63 3.84
C GLN A 341 -7.45 9.41 2.42
N VAL A 342 -7.96 10.48 1.79
CA VAL A 342 -8.59 10.42 0.45
C VAL A 342 -7.64 9.78 -0.58
N GLY A 343 -6.34 10.04 -0.43
CA GLY A 343 -5.30 9.43 -1.25
C GLY A 343 -5.17 7.91 -1.09
N MET A 344 -5.26 7.41 0.14
CA MET A 344 -5.26 5.96 0.42
C MET A 344 -6.49 5.29 -0.19
N VAL A 345 -7.65 5.92 -0.08
CA VAL A 345 -8.90 5.42 -0.66
C VAL A 345 -8.83 5.35 -2.20
N LEU A 346 -8.22 6.36 -2.84
CA LEU A 346 -8.00 6.33 -4.29
C LEU A 346 -7.14 5.11 -4.70
N GLU A 347 -6.05 4.86 -3.97
CA GLU A 347 -5.17 3.72 -4.23
C GLU A 347 -5.86 2.37 -3.96
N MET A 348 -6.71 2.30 -2.93
CA MET A 348 -7.54 1.13 -2.66
C MET A 348 -8.41 0.78 -3.87
N TYR A 349 -9.17 1.74 -4.41
CA TYR A 349 -9.99 1.51 -5.61
C TYR A 349 -9.12 1.10 -6.80
N ARG A 350 -7.95 1.72 -6.97
CA ARG A 350 -7.01 1.42 -8.06
C ARG A 350 -6.49 -0.02 -7.98
N ASN A 351 -6.16 -0.48 -6.77
CA ASN A 351 -5.71 -1.84 -6.51
C ASN A 351 -6.84 -2.86 -6.68
N CYS A 352 -8.04 -2.61 -6.14
CA CYS A 352 -9.19 -3.52 -6.30
C CYS A 352 -9.57 -3.69 -7.78
N GLY A 353 -9.67 -2.60 -8.54
CA GLY A 353 -9.91 -2.68 -9.99
C GLY A 353 -8.81 -3.46 -10.72
N GLY A 354 -7.55 -3.35 -10.27
CA GLY A 354 -6.45 -4.17 -10.79
C GLY A 354 -6.59 -5.66 -10.48
N VAL A 355 -7.11 -6.02 -9.31
CA VAL A 355 -7.38 -7.43 -8.94
C VAL A 355 -8.43 -8.03 -9.86
N PHE A 356 -9.53 -7.30 -10.11
CA PHE A 356 -10.59 -7.78 -11.00
C PHE A 356 -10.12 -7.89 -12.44
N LYS A 357 -9.36 -6.90 -12.93
CA LYS A 357 -8.75 -6.96 -14.27
C LYS A 357 -7.80 -8.15 -14.42
N LEU A 358 -6.95 -8.42 -13.43
CA LEU A 358 -6.08 -9.60 -13.45
C LEU A 358 -6.88 -10.90 -13.47
N LEU A 359 -7.97 -10.98 -12.70
CA LEU A 359 -8.83 -12.16 -12.66
C LEU A 359 -9.56 -12.37 -13.99
N GLU A 360 -10.09 -11.30 -14.58
CA GLU A 360 -10.69 -11.27 -15.92
C GLU A 360 -9.70 -11.79 -16.97
N GLU A 361 -8.52 -11.18 -17.07
CA GLU A 361 -7.47 -11.59 -18.03
C GLU A 361 -7.04 -13.05 -17.80
N SER A 362 -7.03 -13.51 -16.54
CA SER A 362 -6.71 -14.90 -16.20
C SER A 362 -7.77 -15.88 -16.70
N ILE A 363 -9.06 -15.57 -16.53
CA ILE A 363 -10.16 -16.41 -17.01
C ILE A 363 -10.18 -16.42 -18.53
N GLU A 364 -10.15 -15.25 -19.18
CA GLU A 364 -10.18 -15.14 -20.65
C GLU A 364 -9.02 -15.89 -21.30
N SER A 365 -7.80 -15.68 -20.81
CA SER A 365 -6.63 -16.38 -21.35
C SER A 365 -6.67 -17.90 -21.15
N THR A 366 -7.30 -18.37 -20.08
CA THR A 366 -7.50 -19.80 -19.83
C THR A 366 -8.53 -20.39 -20.80
N LEU A 367 -9.60 -19.65 -21.09
CA LEU A 367 -10.65 -20.06 -22.03
C LEU A 367 -10.18 -20.02 -23.50
N ASP A 368 -9.33 -19.07 -23.87
CA ASP A 368 -8.78 -18.92 -25.23
C ASP A 368 -7.74 -19.99 -25.58
N GLN A 369 -7.17 -20.68 -24.58
CA GLN A 369 -6.24 -21.77 -24.78
C GLN A 369 -6.98 -22.98 -25.38
N SER A 370 -6.80 -23.24 -26.68
CA SER A 370 -7.54 -24.29 -27.41
C SER A 370 -7.25 -25.72 -26.96
N GLU A 371 -6.04 -25.97 -26.44
CA GLU A 371 -5.64 -27.28 -25.95
C GLU A 371 -6.00 -27.44 -24.47
N VAL A 372 -7.10 -28.13 -24.19
CA VAL A 372 -7.62 -28.38 -22.83
C VAL A 372 -6.57 -29.04 -21.92
N GLU A 373 -5.73 -29.92 -22.45
CA GLU A 373 -4.64 -30.59 -21.72
C GLU A 373 -3.51 -29.63 -21.28
N LYS A 374 -3.40 -28.46 -21.93
CA LYS A 374 -2.41 -27.43 -21.56
C LYS A 374 -2.94 -26.44 -20.52
N ARG A 375 -4.25 -26.45 -20.25
CA ARG A 375 -4.87 -25.62 -19.23
C ARG A 375 -4.53 -26.14 -17.84
N GLU A 376 -4.62 -25.27 -16.85
CA GLU A 376 -4.74 -25.71 -15.46
C GLU A 376 -5.95 -26.64 -15.32
N ASN A 377 -5.91 -27.55 -14.34
CA ASN A 377 -7.04 -28.41 -14.03
C ASN A 377 -8.29 -27.56 -13.73
N GLY A 378 -9.41 -27.88 -14.38
CA GLY A 378 -10.64 -27.08 -14.31
C GLY A 378 -11.17 -26.92 -12.88
N GLU A 379 -11.20 -27.98 -12.08
CA GLU A 379 -11.72 -27.94 -10.70
C GLU A 379 -10.85 -27.06 -9.79
N MET A 380 -9.52 -27.14 -9.96
CA MET A 380 -8.57 -26.29 -9.24
C MET A 380 -8.74 -24.82 -9.62
N PHE A 381 -8.88 -24.56 -10.93
CA PHE A 381 -9.10 -23.21 -11.44
C PHE A 381 -10.43 -22.61 -10.95
N GLU A 382 -11.51 -23.40 -10.94
CA GLU A 382 -12.81 -22.99 -10.36
C GLU A 382 -12.66 -22.56 -8.90
N MET A 383 -11.96 -23.39 -8.13
CA MET A 383 -11.71 -23.15 -6.71
C MET A 383 -10.90 -21.87 -6.51
N GLU A 384 -9.88 -21.65 -7.34
CA GLU A 384 -9.10 -20.41 -7.28
C GLU A 384 -9.95 -19.18 -7.57
N VAL A 385 -10.77 -19.22 -8.63
CA VAL A 385 -11.68 -18.11 -8.99
C VAL A 385 -12.69 -17.87 -7.86
N ALA A 386 -13.31 -18.93 -7.33
CA ALA A 386 -14.28 -18.83 -6.24
C ALA A 386 -13.65 -18.18 -5.00
N LEU A 387 -12.46 -18.62 -4.60
CA LEU A 387 -11.74 -18.07 -3.45
C LEU A 387 -11.32 -16.61 -3.67
N LYS A 388 -10.86 -16.26 -4.88
CA LYS A 388 -10.52 -14.86 -5.24
C LYS A 388 -11.74 -13.94 -5.23
N LEU A 389 -12.95 -14.48 -5.39
CA LEU A 389 -14.21 -13.75 -5.30
C LEU A 389 -14.88 -13.86 -3.92
N GLY A 390 -14.30 -14.62 -2.98
CA GLY A 390 -14.87 -14.84 -1.66
C GLY A 390 -16.17 -15.66 -1.68
N ARG A 391 -16.33 -16.54 -2.66
CA ARG A 391 -17.51 -17.39 -2.85
C ARG A 391 -17.18 -18.85 -2.63
N SER A 392 -18.19 -19.64 -2.24
CA SER A 392 -18.09 -21.10 -2.39
C SER A 392 -18.32 -21.51 -3.85
N LEU A 393 -17.91 -22.72 -4.23
CA LEU A 393 -18.12 -23.24 -5.59
C LEU A 393 -19.60 -23.19 -6.00
N SER A 394 -20.51 -23.61 -5.11
CA SER A 394 -21.95 -23.57 -5.39
C SER A 394 -22.48 -22.15 -5.61
N GLU A 395 -21.97 -21.17 -4.85
CA GLU A 395 -22.37 -19.77 -4.99
C GLU A 395 -21.81 -19.13 -6.27
N LEU A 396 -20.64 -19.57 -6.72
CA LEU A 396 -20.04 -19.12 -7.98
C LEU A 396 -20.87 -19.62 -9.17
N ARG A 397 -21.25 -20.91 -9.16
CA ARG A 397 -22.13 -21.49 -10.20
C ARG A 397 -23.53 -20.89 -10.20
N ASP A 398 -24.07 -20.61 -9.01
CA ASP A 398 -25.38 -19.95 -8.88
C ASP A 398 -25.36 -18.53 -9.45
N LEU A 399 -24.29 -17.78 -9.20
CA LEU A 399 -24.08 -16.45 -9.79
C LEU A 399 -24.06 -16.53 -11.33
N ALA A 400 -23.32 -17.48 -11.90
CA ALA A 400 -23.26 -17.68 -13.34
C ALA A 400 -24.63 -18.02 -13.94
N ARG A 401 -25.40 -18.90 -13.29
CA ARG A 401 -26.77 -19.27 -13.69
C ARG A 401 -27.75 -18.09 -13.60
N LYS A 402 -27.65 -17.25 -12.56
CA LYS A 402 -28.45 -16.03 -12.45
C LYS A 402 -28.10 -15.02 -13.54
N SER A 403 -26.80 -14.82 -13.80
CA SER A 403 -26.32 -13.93 -14.87
C SER A 403 -26.86 -14.34 -16.23
N SER A 404 -26.77 -15.63 -16.57
CA SER A 404 -27.28 -16.14 -17.84
C SER A 404 -28.79 -15.99 -17.96
N TYR A 405 -29.54 -16.27 -16.90
CA TYR A 405 -31.00 -16.09 -16.87
C TYR A 405 -31.40 -14.62 -17.03
N SER A 406 -30.77 -13.71 -16.29
CA SER A 406 -30.98 -12.26 -16.40
C SER A 406 -30.69 -11.73 -17.81
N CYS A 407 -29.65 -12.26 -18.47
CA CYS A 407 -29.36 -11.91 -19.86
C CYS A 407 -30.49 -12.30 -20.82
N ILE A 408 -31.15 -13.43 -20.59
CA ILE A 408 -32.24 -13.94 -21.44
C ILE A 408 -33.53 -13.15 -21.17
N GLU A 409 -33.81 -12.83 -19.91
CA GLU A 409 -35.04 -12.14 -19.49
C GLU A 409 -34.96 -10.61 -19.69
N GLY A 410 -33.77 -10.07 -19.99
CA GLY A 410 -33.56 -8.63 -20.13
C GLY A 410 -33.59 -7.88 -18.80
N THR A 411 -33.51 -8.59 -17.68
CA THR A 411 -33.44 -8.03 -16.33
C THR A 411 -31.98 -7.76 -15.95
N GLN A 412 -31.70 -6.70 -15.20
CA GLN A 412 -30.34 -6.48 -14.71
C GLN A 412 -30.08 -7.36 -13.49
N ASN A 413 -29.04 -8.18 -13.54
CA ASN A 413 -28.54 -8.84 -12.34
C ASN A 413 -27.92 -7.78 -11.41
N GLU A 414 -28.40 -7.65 -10.18
CA GLU A 414 -27.87 -6.68 -9.20
C GLU A 414 -26.68 -7.22 -8.41
N GLU A 415 -26.39 -8.52 -8.52
CA GLU A 415 -25.36 -9.20 -7.73
C GLU A 415 -23.95 -8.95 -8.30
N PHE A 416 -23.03 -8.45 -7.46
CA PHE A 416 -21.60 -8.33 -7.77
C PHE A 416 -20.92 -9.69 -7.82
N ALA A 417 -19.87 -9.83 -8.63
CA ALA A 417 -19.10 -11.08 -8.66
C ALA A 417 -18.31 -11.26 -7.36
N SER A 418 -17.70 -10.21 -6.85
CA SER A 418 -16.98 -10.24 -5.57
C SER A 418 -17.94 -10.21 -4.37
N LYS A 419 -17.65 -11.01 -3.35
CA LYS A 419 -18.19 -10.87 -1.99
C LYS A 419 -17.16 -10.31 -1.00
N LEU A 420 -15.92 -10.11 -1.45
CA LEU A 420 -14.82 -9.70 -0.57
C LEU A 420 -14.76 -8.21 -0.30
N PHE A 421 -15.29 -7.39 -1.22
CA PHE A 421 -15.15 -5.95 -1.21
C PHE A 421 -16.49 -5.25 -1.38
#